data_AF-A0A6N9U312-F1
#
_entry.id   AF-A0A6N9U312-F1
#
_cell.length_a   1.000
_cell.length_b   1.000
_cell.length_c   1.000
_cell.angle_alpha   90.00
_cell.angle_beta   90.00
_cell.angle_gamma   90.00
#
_symmetry.space_group_name_H-M   'P 1'
#
loop_
_entity.id
_entity.type
_entity.pdbx_description
1 polymer ?
#
loop_
_entity_poly.entity_id
_entity_poly.type
_entity_poly.pdbx_seq_one_letter_code
_entity_poly.pdbx_strand_id
1 'polypeptide(L)'
;MAAGSRLRVWWAPLSGFLVVLATLTACNPYQYYEGTGIHDTTAAEVAGGWENVEGTRVLLRKDGTALFEKLDGQDFDFEDGWRLSGKGTWQLTDDDGGQVVRLELTARTRVERRSPLPAIDTPAPETPSTYAWSFYVDRDQNDELKLFFFYGDPDIGNTYVMTREAGL
;
A
#
# COMPACT_ATOMS: atom_id res chain seq x y z
N MET A 1 79.13 36.26 -33.73
CA MET A 1 79.09 35.67 -35.09
C MET A 1 77.95 34.67 -35.13
N ALA A 2 77.25 34.64 -36.27
CA ALA A 2 76.34 33.63 -36.84
C ALA A 2 76.29 32.25 -36.15
N ALA A 3 75.23 31.44 -36.17
CA ALA A 3 73.91 31.47 -36.83
C ALA A 3 73.10 30.22 -36.41
N GLY A 4 71.79 30.22 -36.72
CA GLY A 4 71.02 29.03 -37.12
C GLY A 4 70.07 28.50 -36.03
N SER A 5 68.75 28.73 -36.06
CA SER A 5 67.71 28.35 -37.04
C SER A 5 67.56 26.83 -37.24
N ARG A 6 66.51 26.22 -36.65
CA ARG A 6 65.30 25.71 -37.34
C ARG A 6 64.41 24.84 -36.43
N LEU A 7 63.19 25.34 -36.19
CA LEU A 7 61.88 24.69 -36.36
C LEU A 7 61.65 23.19 -36.03
N ARG A 8 60.73 23.01 -35.05
CA ARG A 8 59.38 22.37 -35.16
C ARG A 8 59.21 20.88 -34.81
N VAL A 9 58.01 20.62 -34.23
CA VAL A 9 57.23 19.36 -34.11
C VAL A 9 57.54 18.53 -32.84
N TRP A 10 56.79 18.61 -31.74
CA TRP A 10 55.37 18.28 -31.44
C TRP A 10 55.08 16.77 -31.41
N TRP A 11 55.09 16.17 -30.21
CA TRP A 11 54.33 14.95 -29.87
C TRP A 11 53.89 15.02 -28.40
N ALA A 12 52.58 14.95 -28.21
CA ALA A 12 51.89 14.87 -26.92
C ALA A 12 52.07 13.48 -26.28
N PRO A 13 51.69 13.32 -25.01
CA PRO A 13 50.54 12.44 -24.81
C PRO A 13 49.42 13.09 -24.00
N LEU A 14 48.23 13.08 -24.59
CA LEU A 14 46.94 13.22 -23.92
C LEU A 14 46.83 12.15 -22.82
N SER A 15 46.93 12.55 -21.57
CA SER A 15 46.46 11.74 -20.45
C SER A 15 44.95 11.97 -20.32
N GLY A 16 44.18 11.03 -20.87
CA GLY A 16 42.72 11.02 -20.79
C GLY A 16 42.29 10.88 -19.33
N PHE A 17 41.61 11.90 -18.82
CA PHE A 17 40.88 11.80 -17.56
C PHE A 17 39.61 10.98 -17.81
N LEU A 18 39.63 9.72 -17.38
CA LEU A 18 38.45 8.86 -17.34
C LEU A 18 37.51 9.42 -16.27
N VAL A 19 36.54 10.23 -16.68
CA VAL A 19 35.41 10.60 -15.84
C VAL A 19 34.54 9.35 -15.73
N VAL A 20 34.71 8.61 -14.64
CA VAL A 20 33.78 7.55 -14.25
C VAL A 20 32.48 8.24 -13.89
N LEU A 21 31.54 8.23 -14.84
CA LEU A 21 30.16 8.62 -14.62
C LEU A 21 29.57 7.58 -13.65
N ALA A 22 29.60 7.88 -12.35
CA ALA A 22 28.83 7.12 -11.38
C ALA A 22 27.36 7.32 -11.74
N THR A 23 26.78 6.34 -12.43
CA THR A 23 25.33 6.26 -12.58
C THR A 23 24.77 6.13 -11.18
N LEU A 24 24.13 7.20 -10.70
CA LEU A 24 23.17 7.12 -9.61
C LEU A 24 22.08 6.15 -10.09
N THR A 25 22.29 4.86 -9.87
CA THR A 25 21.17 3.93 -9.78
C THR A 25 20.40 4.40 -8.57
N ALA A 26 19.38 5.21 -8.80
CA ALA A 26 18.24 5.20 -7.90
C ALA A 26 17.78 3.75 -7.88
N CYS A 27 18.32 2.97 -6.93
CA CYS A 27 17.73 1.71 -6.54
C CYS A 27 16.30 2.07 -6.18
N ASN A 28 15.34 1.63 -7.01
CA ASN A 28 13.94 1.72 -6.64
C ASN A 28 13.78 0.79 -5.41
N PRO A 29 13.68 1.30 -4.17
CA PRO A 29 13.68 0.45 -2.98
C PRO A 29 12.32 -0.23 -2.79
N TYR A 30 11.31 0.21 -3.54
CA TYR A 30 9.99 -0.39 -3.59
C TYR A 30 10.04 -1.49 -4.64
N GLN A 31 10.19 -2.74 -4.24
CA GLN A 31 9.62 -3.78 -5.09
C GLN A 31 8.40 -4.44 -4.50
N TYR A 32 8.26 -4.64 -3.19
CA TYR A 32 6.98 -4.93 -2.54
C TYR A 32 7.02 -4.45 -1.10
N TYR A 33 5.94 -3.84 -0.60
CA TYR A 33 5.85 -3.43 0.80
C TYR A 33 5.91 -4.66 1.70
N GLU A 34 6.98 -4.79 2.49
CA GLU A 34 7.23 -5.99 3.29
C GLU A 34 6.36 -6.04 4.55
N GLY A 35 5.76 -4.93 4.97
CA GLY A 35 4.97 -4.83 6.19
C GLY A 35 5.51 -3.75 7.13
N THR A 36 4.92 -3.63 8.31
CA THR A 36 5.28 -2.62 9.32
C THR A 36 6.37 -3.08 10.28
N GLY A 37 6.70 -4.38 10.31
CA GLY A 37 7.55 -4.99 11.32
C GLY A 37 6.95 -5.03 12.73
N ILE A 38 5.65 -4.76 12.87
CA ILE A 38 4.94 -4.89 14.15
C ILE A 38 4.62 -6.36 14.41
N HIS A 39 5.04 -6.89 15.55
CA HIS A 39 4.78 -8.29 15.95
C HIS A 39 4.16 -8.44 17.35
N ASP A 40 3.90 -7.33 18.04
CA ASP A 40 3.50 -7.32 19.44
C ASP A 40 2.00 -7.05 19.66
N THR A 41 1.23 -6.88 18.59
CA THR A 41 -0.21 -6.67 18.66
C THR A 41 -0.92 -8.00 18.95
N THR A 42 -1.97 -7.92 19.75
CA THR A 42 -2.84 -9.05 20.06
C THR A 42 -4.17 -8.96 19.31
N ALA A 43 -4.80 -10.11 19.05
CA ALA A 43 -6.15 -10.14 18.50
C ALA A 43 -7.17 -9.40 19.39
N ALA A 44 -6.95 -9.38 20.72
CA ALA A 44 -7.81 -8.66 21.64
C ALA A 44 -7.69 -7.13 21.48
N GLU A 45 -6.49 -6.62 21.18
CA GLU A 45 -6.31 -5.23 20.78
C GLU A 45 -7.02 -5.00 19.45
N VAL A 46 -6.74 -5.76 18.39
CA VAL A 46 -7.36 -5.54 17.06
C VAL A 46 -8.90 -5.55 17.09
N ALA A 47 -9.52 -6.40 17.91
CA ALA A 47 -10.97 -6.48 18.03
C ALA A 47 -11.59 -5.12 18.40
N GLY A 48 -12.69 -4.76 17.76
CA GLY A 48 -13.37 -3.47 17.94
C GLY A 48 -13.95 -2.89 16.65
N GLY A 49 -14.51 -1.69 16.76
CA GLY A 49 -14.98 -0.90 15.63
C GLY A 49 -13.85 -0.09 15.01
N TRP A 50 -13.86 -0.04 13.68
CA TRP A 50 -12.90 0.66 12.85
C TRP A 50 -13.64 1.46 11.80
N GLU A 51 -13.17 2.67 11.51
CA GLU A 51 -13.76 3.53 10.48
C GLU A 51 -12.69 4.21 9.61
N ASN A 52 -13.07 4.51 8.37
CA ASN A 52 -12.31 5.37 7.47
C ASN A 52 -13.07 6.69 7.25
N VAL A 53 -12.33 7.74 6.87
CA VAL A 53 -12.84 9.08 6.57
C VAL A 53 -13.99 9.14 5.54
N GLU A 54 -14.13 8.11 4.69
CA GLU A 54 -15.19 7.99 3.68
C GLU A 54 -16.40 7.16 4.14
N GLY A 55 -16.52 6.93 5.45
CA GLY A 55 -17.68 6.31 6.09
C GLY A 55 -17.73 4.78 5.97
N THR A 56 -16.61 4.14 5.63
CA THR A 56 -16.46 2.69 5.78
C THR A 56 -16.40 2.33 7.24
N ARG A 57 -17.05 1.23 7.61
CA ARG A 57 -17.07 0.72 8.98
C ARG A 57 -16.75 -0.76 8.99
N VAL A 58 -15.89 -1.20 9.90
CA VAL A 58 -15.55 -2.60 10.11
C VAL A 58 -15.61 -2.89 11.61
N LEU A 59 -16.42 -3.86 12.01
CA LEU A 59 -16.47 -4.39 13.37
C LEU A 59 -15.81 -5.75 13.37
N LEU A 60 -14.63 -5.85 13.99
CA LEU A 60 -13.89 -7.09 14.22
C LEU A 60 -14.25 -7.63 15.61
N ARG A 61 -15.03 -8.71 15.68
CA ARG A 61 -15.45 -9.29 16.96
C ARG A 61 -14.40 -10.22 17.53
N LYS A 62 -14.34 -10.33 18.85
CA LYS A 62 -13.40 -11.22 19.58
C LYS A 62 -13.55 -12.71 19.24
N ASP A 63 -14.68 -13.12 18.68
CA ASP A 63 -14.94 -14.50 18.25
C ASP A 63 -14.42 -14.82 16.84
N GLY A 64 -13.72 -13.87 16.19
CA GLY A 64 -13.21 -14.03 14.83
C GLY A 64 -14.26 -13.74 13.75
N THR A 65 -15.47 -13.30 14.09
CA THR A 65 -16.46 -12.83 13.10
C THR A 65 -16.33 -11.33 12.84
N ALA A 66 -16.78 -10.90 11.67
CA ALA A 66 -16.76 -9.49 11.28
C ALA A 66 -18.09 -9.03 10.70
N LEU A 67 -18.40 -7.75 10.87
CA LEU A 67 -19.36 -7.01 10.06
C LEU A 67 -18.64 -5.84 9.40
N PHE A 68 -19.03 -5.51 8.18
CA PHE A 68 -18.48 -4.33 7.52
C PHE A 68 -19.48 -3.69 6.58
N GLU A 69 -19.30 -2.39 6.38
CA GLU A 69 -20.11 -1.55 5.54
C GLU A 69 -19.22 -0.72 4.62
N LYS A 70 -19.57 -0.73 3.32
CA LYS A 70 -18.94 0.09 2.29
C LYS A 70 -17.42 -0.10 2.16
N LEU A 71 -16.92 -1.32 2.37
CA LEU A 71 -15.51 -1.63 2.24
C LEU A 71 -15.12 -1.74 0.75
N ASP A 72 -14.19 -0.90 0.31
CA ASP A 72 -13.69 -0.83 -1.07
C ASP A 72 -12.76 -2.00 -1.39
N GLY A 73 -12.49 -2.24 -2.68
CA GLY A 73 -11.46 -3.18 -3.12
C GLY A 73 -10.07 -2.77 -2.66
N GLN A 74 -9.20 -3.76 -2.45
CA GLN A 74 -7.79 -3.57 -2.12
C GLN A 74 -6.94 -3.54 -3.40
N ASP A 75 -5.79 -2.88 -3.36
CA ASP A 75 -4.88 -2.75 -4.50
C ASP A 75 -5.60 -2.21 -5.74
N PHE A 76 -5.38 -2.81 -6.92
CA PHE A 76 -6.01 -2.41 -8.17
C PHE A 76 -7.53 -2.57 -8.18
N ASP A 77 -8.10 -3.47 -7.36
CA ASP A 77 -9.55 -3.70 -7.33
C ASP A 77 -10.31 -2.47 -6.78
N PHE A 78 -9.61 -1.53 -6.13
CA PHE A 78 -10.18 -0.25 -5.77
C PHE A 78 -10.71 0.54 -6.97
N GLU A 79 -10.03 0.45 -8.12
CA GLU A 79 -10.40 1.17 -9.35
C GLU A 79 -11.68 0.62 -9.99
N ASP A 80 -12.05 -0.63 -9.67
CA ASP A 80 -13.34 -1.19 -10.05
C ASP A 80 -14.51 -0.45 -9.39
N GLY A 81 -14.25 0.29 -8.31
CA GLY A 81 -15.19 1.22 -7.70
C GLY A 81 -16.42 0.56 -7.09
N TRP A 82 -16.38 -0.74 -6.79
CA TRP A 82 -17.39 -1.38 -5.96
C TRP A 82 -17.10 -1.16 -4.47
N ARG A 83 -18.14 -1.13 -3.65
CA ARG A 83 -18.06 -1.13 -2.19
C ARG A 83 -18.96 -2.22 -1.64
N LEU A 84 -18.41 -3.06 -0.76
CA LEU A 84 -19.12 -4.21 -0.20
C LEU A 84 -19.54 -3.96 1.24
N SER A 85 -20.76 -4.38 1.56
CA SER A 85 -21.20 -4.56 2.93
C SER A 85 -21.59 -6.02 3.15
N GLY A 86 -21.32 -6.52 4.35
CA GLY A 86 -21.53 -7.93 4.62
C GLY A 86 -21.07 -8.41 5.99
N LYS A 87 -20.96 -9.73 6.06
CA LYS A 87 -20.37 -10.48 7.16
C LYS A 87 -19.09 -11.12 6.68
N GLY A 88 -18.18 -11.34 7.62
CA GLY A 88 -16.93 -12.00 7.36
C GLY A 88 -16.39 -12.77 8.55
N THR A 89 -15.23 -13.36 8.34
CA THR A 89 -14.35 -13.89 9.40
C THR A 89 -13.03 -13.17 9.34
N TRP A 90 -12.37 -13.02 10.48
CA TRP A 90 -11.08 -12.36 10.53
C TRP A 90 -10.12 -13.07 11.49
N GLN A 91 -8.83 -12.87 11.23
CA GLN A 91 -7.74 -13.33 12.07
C GLN A 91 -6.56 -12.36 12.00
N LEU A 92 -5.80 -12.30 13.10
CA LEU A 92 -4.49 -11.67 13.13
C LEU A 92 -3.44 -12.71 12.75
N THR A 93 -2.71 -12.48 11.68
CA THR A 93 -1.59 -13.31 11.21
C THR A 93 -0.28 -12.59 11.45
N ASP A 94 0.80 -13.34 11.55
CA ASP A 94 2.15 -12.84 11.79
C ASP A 94 3.11 -13.57 10.84
N ASP A 95 3.91 -12.81 10.11
CA ASP A 95 4.96 -13.29 9.20
C ASP A 95 6.21 -12.42 9.36
N ASP A 96 7.28 -12.71 8.60
CA ASP A 96 8.55 -11.98 8.70
C ASP A 96 8.43 -10.46 8.46
N GLY A 97 7.37 -10.04 7.78
CA GLY A 97 7.06 -8.66 7.45
C GLY A 97 6.29 -7.89 8.52
N GLY A 98 5.67 -8.60 9.44
CA GLY A 98 4.84 -8.05 10.50
C GLY A 98 3.43 -8.63 10.54
N GLN A 99 2.65 -8.09 11.46
CA GLN A 99 1.29 -8.52 11.71
C GLN A 99 0.29 -7.92 10.73
N VAL A 100 -0.64 -8.76 10.28
CA VAL A 100 -1.68 -8.42 9.31
C VAL A 100 -3.02 -8.95 9.79
N VAL A 101 -4.07 -8.14 9.67
CA VAL A 101 -5.46 -8.58 9.83
C VAL A 101 -5.98 -9.09 8.49
N ARG A 102 -6.24 -10.40 8.41
CA ARG A 102 -6.91 -11.00 7.25
C ARG A 102 -8.41 -11.03 7.51
N LEU A 103 -9.19 -10.37 6.65
CA LEU A 103 -10.64 -10.32 6.69
C LEU A 103 -11.22 -10.98 5.44
N GLU A 104 -12.05 -11.99 5.59
CA GLU A 104 -12.68 -12.72 4.49
C GLU A 104 -14.18 -12.48 4.44
N LEU A 105 -14.72 -12.16 3.27
CA LEU A 105 -16.16 -12.07 3.02
C LEU A 105 -16.80 -13.46 3.04
N THR A 106 -17.76 -13.67 3.95
CA THR A 106 -18.55 -14.90 4.03
C THR A 106 -19.97 -14.74 3.52
N ALA A 107 -20.55 -13.55 3.67
CA ALA A 107 -21.89 -13.24 3.18
C ALA A 107 -22.03 -11.77 2.80
N ARG A 108 -22.29 -11.52 1.52
CA ARG A 108 -22.54 -10.17 0.98
C ARG A 108 -23.98 -9.76 1.24
N THR A 109 -24.19 -8.59 1.86
CA THR A 109 -25.52 -8.04 2.13
C THR A 109 -25.86 -6.84 1.26
N ARG A 110 -24.84 -6.09 0.79
CA ARG A 110 -25.03 -4.94 -0.09
C ARG A 110 -23.84 -4.76 -1.02
N VAL A 111 -24.13 -4.23 -2.21
CA VAL A 111 -23.16 -3.70 -3.16
C VAL A 111 -23.50 -2.24 -3.40
N GLU A 112 -22.52 -1.37 -3.29
CA GLU A 112 -22.60 0.04 -3.67
C GLU A 112 -21.52 0.33 -4.72
N ARG A 113 -21.66 1.45 -5.42
CA ARG A 113 -20.63 1.98 -6.31
C ARG A 113 -20.07 3.27 -5.75
N ARG A 114 -18.76 3.42 -5.82
CA ARG A 114 -18.03 4.63 -5.44
C ARG A 114 -18.44 5.76 -6.38
N SER A 115 -18.55 6.97 -5.83
CA SER A 115 -18.90 8.18 -6.58
C SER A 115 -17.78 9.22 -6.43
N PRO A 116 -17.43 9.96 -7.48
CA PRO A 116 -17.93 9.82 -8.86
C PRO A 116 -17.46 8.52 -9.49
N LEU A 117 -18.29 7.93 -10.36
CA LEU A 117 -17.85 6.82 -11.19
C LEU A 117 -16.76 7.32 -12.15
N PRO A 118 -15.67 6.57 -12.35
CA PRO A 118 -14.70 6.91 -13.38
C PRO A 118 -15.41 7.03 -14.74
N ALA A 119 -15.07 8.05 -15.52
CA ALA A 119 -15.66 8.36 -16.82
C ALA A 119 -15.22 7.38 -17.93
N ILE A 120 -15.14 6.10 -17.59
CA ILE A 120 -14.66 5.04 -18.48
C ILE A 120 -15.90 4.36 -19.07
N ASP A 121 -16.03 4.41 -20.40
CA ASP A 121 -17.11 3.76 -21.17
C ASP A 121 -17.03 2.21 -21.17
N THR A 122 -16.12 1.65 -20.37
CA THR A 122 -16.00 0.20 -20.21
C THR A 122 -16.97 -0.25 -19.12
N PRO A 123 -17.79 -1.29 -19.37
CA PRO A 123 -18.66 -1.82 -18.34
C PRO A 123 -17.83 -2.22 -17.13
N ALA A 124 -18.20 -1.69 -15.98
CA ALA A 124 -17.49 -1.97 -14.74
C ALA A 124 -17.54 -3.48 -14.45
N PRO A 125 -16.44 -4.08 -13.97
CA PRO A 125 -16.38 -5.51 -13.73
C PRO A 125 -17.44 -5.96 -12.72
N GLU A 126 -17.75 -7.26 -12.78
CA GLU A 126 -18.70 -7.89 -11.88
C GLU A 126 -18.16 -7.84 -10.45
N THR A 127 -19.00 -7.40 -9.52
CA THR A 127 -18.62 -7.33 -8.11
C THR A 127 -18.45 -8.74 -7.52
N PRO A 128 -17.31 -9.03 -6.88
CA PRO A 128 -16.99 -10.37 -6.39
C PRO A 128 -17.99 -10.88 -5.35
N SER A 129 -18.30 -12.17 -5.41
CA SER A 129 -19.11 -12.89 -4.42
C SER A 129 -18.27 -13.39 -3.22
N THR A 130 -16.95 -13.52 -3.42
CA THR A 130 -15.94 -13.86 -2.40
C THR A 130 -14.80 -12.86 -2.52
N TYR A 131 -14.29 -12.36 -1.39
CA TYR A 131 -13.18 -11.41 -1.38
C TYR A 131 -12.46 -11.48 -0.04
N ALA A 132 -11.18 -11.12 -0.02
CA ALA A 132 -10.41 -11.04 1.21
C ALA A 132 -9.58 -9.76 1.23
N TRP A 133 -9.52 -9.10 2.38
CA TRP A 133 -8.70 -7.93 2.64
C TRP A 133 -7.58 -8.28 3.60
N SER A 134 -6.47 -7.59 3.45
CA SER A 134 -5.27 -7.74 4.27
C SER A 134 -4.88 -6.37 4.76
N PHE A 135 -5.21 -6.08 6.01
CA PHE A 135 -4.84 -4.82 6.64
C PHE A 135 -3.53 -4.99 7.39
N TYR A 136 -2.52 -4.21 7.02
CA TYR A 136 -1.33 -4.05 7.82
C TYR A 136 -1.68 -3.40 9.16
N VAL A 137 -1.03 -3.89 10.21
CA VAL A 137 -1.13 -3.32 11.56
C VAL A 137 -0.04 -2.28 11.73
N ASP A 138 -0.42 -1.05 12.07
CA ASP A 138 0.50 0.05 12.33
C ASP A 138 0.19 0.73 13.67
N ARG A 139 1.09 1.59 14.14
CA ARG A 139 0.87 2.47 15.28
C ARG A 139 1.21 3.90 14.91
N ASP A 140 0.44 4.84 15.43
CA ASP A 140 0.70 6.25 15.19
C ASP A 140 1.66 6.88 16.19
N GLN A 141 1.87 8.19 16.11
CA GLN A 141 2.80 8.89 17.01
C GLN A 141 2.42 8.80 18.49
N ASN A 142 1.19 8.43 18.82
CA ASN A 142 0.70 8.24 20.18
C ASN A 142 0.65 6.75 20.57
N ASP A 143 1.25 5.87 19.77
CA ASP A 143 1.19 4.40 19.93
C ASP A 143 -0.21 3.80 19.72
N GLU A 144 -1.14 4.56 19.12
CA GLU A 144 -2.50 4.10 18.85
C GLU A 144 -2.55 3.22 17.60
N LEU A 145 -3.24 2.09 17.73
CA LEU A 145 -3.35 1.09 16.68
C LEU A 145 -4.11 1.64 15.46
N LYS A 146 -3.54 1.43 14.27
CA LYS A 146 -4.14 1.71 12.96
C LYS A 146 -4.16 0.45 12.12
N LEU A 147 -5.15 0.35 11.26
CA LEU A 147 -5.21 -0.68 10.22
C LEU A 147 -5.19 0.02 8.86
N PHE A 148 -4.44 -0.51 7.90
CA PHE A 148 -4.49 0.05 6.55
C PHE A 148 -4.15 -0.97 5.47
N PHE A 149 -4.52 -0.67 4.23
CA PHE A 149 -4.02 -1.37 3.04
C PHE A 149 -3.69 -0.37 1.93
N PHE A 150 -2.96 -0.78 0.91
CA PHE A 150 -2.70 0.06 -0.27
C PHE A 150 -3.81 -0.10 -1.31
N TYR A 151 -4.09 0.97 -2.05
CA TYR A 151 -5.10 0.95 -3.10
C TYR A 151 -4.66 1.71 -4.36
N GLY A 152 -5.23 1.29 -5.50
CA GLY A 152 -4.83 1.77 -6.82
C GLY A 152 -3.44 1.27 -7.20
N ASP A 153 -2.73 2.08 -7.99
CA ASP A 153 -1.34 1.80 -8.37
C ASP A 153 -0.41 1.78 -7.13
N PRO A 154 0.23 0.63 -6.82
CA PRO A 154 1.09 0.49 -5.65
C PRO A 154 2.31 1.43 -5.69
N ASP A 155 2.74 1.88 -6.86
CA ASP A 155 3.86 2.83 -6.99
C ASP A 155 3.49 4.24 -6.49
N ILE A 156 2.19 4.56 -6.37
CA ILE A 156 1.70 5.84 -5.84
C ILE A 156 1.70 5.82 -4.30
N GLY A 157 1.55 4.65 -3.68
CA GLY A 157 1.55 4.51 -2.22
C GLY A 157 0.31 5.07 -1.52
N ASN A 158 -0.85 5.11 -2.19
CA ASN A 158 -2.10 5.53 -1.54
C ASN A 158 -2.53 4.51 -0.49
N THR A 159 -2.92 4.98 0.70
CA THR A 159 -3.30 4.13 1.82
C THR A 159 -4.75 4.30 2.24
N TYR A 160 -5.43 3.18 2.41
CA TYR A 160 -6.77 3.09 2.96
C TYR A 160 -6.68 2.95 4.48
N VAL A 161 -6.65 4.07 5.19
CA VAL A 161 -6.44 4.06 6.64
C VAL A 161 -7.77 3.87 7.37
N MET A 162 -7.77 2.95 8.33
CA MET A 162 -8.84 2.70 9.28
C MET A 162 -8.36 3.06 10.68
N THR A 163 -9.07 3.94 11.36
CA THR A 163 -8.85 4.30 12.76
C THR A 163 -9.92 3.69 13.64
N ARG A 164 -9.73 3.68 14.96
CA ARG A 164 -10.78 3.26 15.89
C ARG A 164 -12.03 4.09 15.70
N GLU A 165 -13.17 3.41 15.65
CA GLU A 165 -14.46 4.09 15.80
C GLU A 165 -14.49 4.73 17.19
N ALA A 166 -14.67 6.05 17.25
CA ALA A 166 -14.81 6.74 18.51
C ALA A 166 -16.00 6.12 19.26
N GLY A 167 -15.75 5.59 20.46
CA GLY A 167 -16.82 5.03 21.29
C GLY A 167 -17.94 6.06 21.46
N LEU A 168 -19.17 5.67 21.11
CA LEU A 168 -20.38 6.42 21.46
C LEU A 168 -20.57 6.48 22.98
#